data_AF-A0AA39JEE8-F1
#
_entry.id   AF-A0AA39JEE8-F1
#
_cell.length_a   1.000
_cell.length_b   1.000
_cell.length_c   1.000
_cell.angle_alpha   90.00
_cell.angle_beta   90.00
_cell.angle_gamma   90.00
#
_symmetry.space_group_name_H-M   'P 1'
#
loop_
_entity.id
_entity.type
_entity.pdbx_description
1 polymer ?
#
loop_
_entity_poly.entity_id
_entity_poly.type
_entity_poly.pdbx_seq_one_letter_code
_entity_poly.pdbx_strand_id
1 'polypeptide(L)'
;MCIGDYMGECPPGVLTSEEMAKIKQCPGYSDDYPTGKTLYRFASHYYARIKYRTRINLQGMVLRNLTKHVYVQQDVVVEELKRSGRGGDIGNVLLMNICWSDDPSSAMPVDPSGGGWAGDRFDVVPLSSVENDEEDWEDVTEDQANLPD
;
A
#
# COMPACT_ATOMS: atom_id res chain seq x y z
N MET A 1 -1.34 2.36 -3.14
CA MET A 1 -1.53 3.75 -2.69
C MET A 1 -2.75 3.83 -1.79
N CYS A 2 -2.60 4.40 -0.60
CA CYS A 2 -3.71 4.76 0.27
C CYS A 2 -4.04 6.23 0.05
N ILE A 3 -5.22 6.50 -0.51
CA ILE A 3 -5.73 7.85 -0.79
C ILE A 3 -6.83 8.16 0.20
N GLY A 4 -6.76 9.31 0.87
CA GLY A 4 -7.82 9.84 1.72
C GLY A 4 -9.08 10.22 0.93
N ASP A 5 -10.25 10.24 1.57
CA ASP A 5 -11.51 10.59 0.93
C ASP A 5 -11.63 12.07 0.55
N TYR A 6 -10.84 12.93 1.18
CA TYR A 6 -10.78 14.37 0.91
C TYR A 6 -9.77 14.80 -0.18
N MET A 7 -8.99 13.86 -0.76
CA MET A 7 -7.96 14.26 -1.72
C MET A 7 -8.56 14.85 -3.00
N GLY A 8 -8.12 16.05 -3.36
CA GLY A 8 -8.47 16.73 -4.60
C GLY A 8 -7.61 16.29 -5.79
N GLU A 9 -6.37 15.83 -5.53
CA GLU A 9 -5.40 15.47 -6.55
C GLU A 9 -4.81 14.07 -6.30
N CYS A 10 -4.34 13.41 -7.36
CA CYS A 10 -3.57 12.17 -7.28
C CYS A 10 -2.11 12.48 -7.56
N PRO A 11 -1.15 11.75 -6.98
CA PRO A 11 0.25 11.93 -7.33
C PRO A 11 0.48 11.78 -8.84
N PRO A 12 1.26 12.68 -9.45
CA PRO A 12 1.43 12.71 -10.90
C PRO A 12 2.06 11.41 -11.39
N GLY A 13 1.57 10.89 -12.53
CA GLY A 13 2.13 9.70 -13.18
C GLY A 13 1.72 8.36 -12.57
N VAL A 14 0.94 8.33 -11.49
CA VAL A 14 0.56 7.08 -10.82
C VAL A 14 -0.59 6.35 -11.49
N LEU A 15 -1.59 7.10 -11.96
CA LEU A 15 -2.78 6.57 -12.61
C LEU A 15 -2.70 6.83 -14.11
N THR A 16 -2.91 5.79 -14.89
CA THR A 16 -3.11 5.87 -16.33
C THR A 16 -4.40 6.64 -16.64
N SER A 17 -4.50 7.19 -17.85
CA SER A 17 -5.73 7.85 -18.30
C SER A 17 -6.95 6.91 -18.28
N GLU A 18 -6.72 5.60 -18.47
CA GLU A 18 -7.76 4.57 -18.39
C GLU A 18 -8.24 4.35 -16.95
N GLU A 19 -7.33 4.24 -15.98
CA GLU A 19 -7.67 4.13 -14.55
C GLU A 19 -8.43 5.36 -14.08
N MET A 20 -8.00 6.56 -14.49
CA MET A 20 -8.70 7.82 -14.21
C MET A 20 -10.11 7.85 -14.80
N ALA A 21 -10.31 7.30 -15.99
CA ALA A 21 -11.63 7.21 -16.60
C ALA A 21 -12.57 6.26 -15.84
N LYS A 22 -12.05 5.13 -15.32
CA LYS A 22 -12.81 4.18 -14.49
C LYS A 22 -13.25 4.80 -13.17
N ILE A 23 -12.39 5.56 -12.50
CA ILE A 23 -12.71 6.25 -11.25
C ILE A 23 -13.86 7.25 -11.47
N LYS A 24 -13.85 8.01 -12.58
CA LYS A 24 -14.90 8.97 -12.91
C LYS A 24 -16.29 8.34 -13.13
N GLN A 25 -16.35 7.05 -13.44
CA GLN A 25 -17.58 6.30 -13.65
C GLN A 25 -18.16 5.73 -12.35
N CYS A 26 -17.42 5.80 -11.23
CA CYS A 26 -17.89 5.28 -9.95
C CYS A 26 -19.02 6.17 -9.39
N PRO A 27 -20.14 5.58 -8.93
CA PRO A 27 -21.28 6.36 -8.44
C PRO A 27 -21.00 7.06 -7.10
N GLY A 28 -21.47 8.30 -6.96
CA GLY A 28 -21.48 9.07 -5.72
C GLY A 28 -22.41 8.50 -4.64
N TYR A 29 -22.41 9.08 -3.43
CA TYR A 29 -23.26 8.59 -2.32
C TYR A 29 -24.67 9.16 -2.39
N SER A 30 -24.80 10.38 -2.92
CA SER A 30 -26.06 11.08 -3.16
C SER A 30 -25.83 12.22 -4.16
N ASP A 31 -26.90 12.78 -4.72
CA ASP A 31 -26.85 13.94 -5.62
C ASP A 31 -26.36 15.23 -4.92
N ASP A 32 -26.49 15.31 -3.59
CA ASP A 32 -26.14 16.48 -2.77
C ASP A 32 -24.64 16.61 -2.43
N TYR A 33 -23.85 15.55 -2.65
CA TYR A 33 -22.40 15.56 -2.42
C TYR A 33 -21.67 15.09 -3.69
N PRO A 34 -21.30 16.02 -4.61
CA PRO A 34 -20.67 15.67 -5.88
C PRO A 34 -19.24 15.11 -5.76
N THR A 35 -18.71 14.90 -4.54
CA THR A 35 -17.37 14.34 -4.26
C THR A 35 -17.22 12.86 -4.62
N GLY A 36 -18.17 12.27 -5.35
CA GLY A 36 -18.29 10.85 -5.65
C GLY A 36 -17.24 10.19 -6.55
N LYS A 37 -16.07 10.80 -6.81
CA LYS A 37 -15.12 10.33 -7.85
C LYS A 37 -13.69 10.18 -7.34
N THR A 38 -13.49 9.82 -6.08
CA THR A 38 -12.16 9.61 -5.53
C THR A 38 -11.70 8.17 -5.72
N LEU A 39 -10.37 7.95 -5.81
CA LEU A 39 -9.80 6.60 -5.82
C LEU A 39 -10.19 5.85 -4.55
N TYR A 40 -10.26 6.54 -3.40
CA TYR A 40 -10.76 5.98 -2.15
C TYR A 40 -12.11 5.31 -2.35
N ARG A 41 -13.09 6.03 -2.93
CA ARG A 41 -14.44 5.50 -3.13
C ARG A 41 -14.48 4.33 -4.11
N PHE A 42 -13.70 4.44 -5.19
CA PHE A 42 -13.51 3.31 -6.12
C PHE A 42 -12.99 2.09 -5.37
N ALA A 43 -11.90 2.22 -4.61
CA ALA A 43 -11.30 1.13 -3.83
C ALA A 43 -12.25 0.57 -2.76
N SER A 44 -12.96 1.42 -2.00
CA SER A 44 -13.94 1.00 -1.00
C SER A 44 -15.07 0.17 -1.61
N HIS A 45 -15.55 0.53 -2.80
CA HIS A 45 -16.59 -0.24 -3.49
C HIS A 45 -16.14 -1.67 -3.81
N TYR A 46 -14.92 -1.84 -4.31
CA TYR A 46 -14.37 -3.18 -4.59
C TYR A 46 -14.05 -3.93 -3.30
N TYR A 47 -13.46 -3.26 -2.31
CA TYR A 47 -13.13 -3.86 -1.02
C TYR A 47 -14.36 -4.40 -0.28
N ALA A 48 -15.47 -3.65 -0.30
CA ALA A 48 -16.74 -4.07 0.31
C ALA A 48 -17.34 -5.34 -0.33
N ARG A 49 -16.94 -5.68 -1.55
CA ARG A 49 -17.44 -6.86 -2.29
C ARG A 49 -16.62 -8.13 -2.03
N ILE A 50 -15.50 -8.02 -1.30
CA ILE A 50 -14.67 -9.17 -0.92
C ILE A 50 -15.41 -9.95 0.17
N LYS A 51 -16.02 -11.09 -0.21
CA LYS A 51 -16.88 -11.90 0.67
C LYS A 51 -16.12 -12.82 1.63
N TYR A 52 -14.85 -13.11 1.36
CA TYR A 52 -14.06 -14.07 2.13
C TYR A 52 -12.78 -13.42 2.63
N ARG A 53 -12.70 -13.25 3.96
CA ARG A 53 -11.48 -12.82 4.64
C ARG A 53 -10.82 -14.04 5.27
N THR A 54 -10.16 -14.85 4.44
CA THR A 54 -9.28 -15.90 4.96
C THR A 54 -8.03 -15.25 5.52
N ARG A 55 -7.60 -15.66 6.71
CA ARG A 55 -6.25 -15.35 7.17
C ARG A 55 -5.27 -16.00 6.18
N ILE A 56 -4.50 -15.18 5.50
CA ILE A 56 -3.43 -15.63 4.62
C ILE A 56 -2.23 -15.91 5.52
N ASN A 57 -1.67 -17.12 5.46
CA ASN A 57 -0.38 -17.39 6.07
C ASN A 57 0.70 -16.81 5.15
N LEU A 58 1.39 -15.77 5.62
CA LEU A 58 2.44 -15.09 4.88
C LEU A 58 3.84 -15.65 5.16
N GLN A 59 3.98 -16.66 6.02
CA GLN A 59 5.28 -17.22 6.36
C GLN A 59 6.07 -17.64 5.10
N GLY A 60 7.34 -17.22 5.02
CA GLY A 60 8.20 -17.46 3.85
C GLY A 60 7.85 -16.64 2.59
N MET A 61 6.96 -15.65 2.69
CA MET A 61 6.62 -14.73 1.61
C MET A 61 7.45 -13.44 1.68
N VAL A 62 7.53 -12.76 0.56
CA VAL A 62 8.11 -11.42 0.42
C VAL A 62 7.11 -10.46 -0.20
N LEU A 63 7.16 -9.20 0.21
CA LEU A 63 6.52 -8.09 -0.49
C LEU A 63 7.53 -7.53 -1.50
N ARG A 64 7.21 -7.54 -2.80
CA ARG A 64 8.06 -6.90 -3.82
C ARG A 64 7.47 -5.57 -4.25
N ASN A 65 8.31 -4.56 -4.35
CA ASN A 65 8.03 -3.34 -5.10
C ASN A 65 8.60 -3.49 -6.50
N LEU A 66 7.71 -3.80 -7.45
CA LEU A 66 8.06 -4.04 -8.85
C LEU A 66 8.54 -2.77 -9.56
N THR A 67 8.10 -1.59 -9.11
CA THR A 67 8.53 -0.31 -9.70
C THR A 67 9.98 -0.01 -9.37
N LYS A 68 10.42 -0.34 -8.15
CA LYS A 68 11.76 -0.02 -7.64
C LYS A 68 12.72 -1.21 -7.66
N HIS A 69 12.23 -2.40 -7.98
CA HIS A 69 13.01 -3.64 -7.97
C HIS A 69 13.62 -3.98 -6.59
N VAL A 70 12.82 -3.77 -5.53
CA VAL A 70 13.21 -4.06 -4.13
C VAL A 70 12.22 -5.00 -3.47
N TYR A 71 12.64 -5.72 -2.42
CA TYR A 71 11.76 -6.61 -1.67
C TYR A 71 11.95 -6.53 -0.15
N VAL A 72 10.92 -6.98 0.58
CA VAL A 72 10.89 -7.06 2.04
C VAL A 72 10.44 -8.45 2.48
N GLN A 73 11.18 -9.06 3.40
CA GLN A 73 10.90 -10.40 3.91
C GLN A 73 9.90 -10.40 5.08
N GLN A 74 8.83 -11.18 4.96
CA GLN A 74 7.80 -11.30 6.00
C GLN A 74 8.36 -11.77 7.33
N ASP A 75 9.14 -12.85 7.32
CA ASP A 75 9.55 -13.50 8.55
C ASP A 75 10.48 -12.60 9.37
N VAL A 76 11.35 -11.85 8.69
CA VAL A 76 12.25 -10.87 9.32
C VAL A 76 11.47 -9.68 9.87
N VAL A 77 10.53 -9.10 9.10
CA VAL A 77 9.67 -7.99 9.59
C VAL A 77 8.91 -8.40 10.85
N VAL A 78 8.32 -9.60 10.84
CA VAL A 78 7.57 -10.11 12.00
C VAL A 78 8.47 -10.24 13.22
N GLU A 79 9.69 -10.75 13.06
CA GLU A 79 10.64 -10.87 14.17
C GLU A 79 11.12 -9.50 14.67
N GLU A 80 11.47 -8.56 13.80
CA GLU A 80 11.90 -7.21 14.19
C GLU A 80 10.80 -6.44 14.93
N LEU A 81 9.56 -6.47 14.42
CA LEU A 81 8.43 -5.85 15.11
C LEU A 81 8.20 -6.46 16.49
N LYS A 82 8.27 -7.80 16.61
CA LYS A 82 8.17 -8.48 17.91
C LYS A 82 9.26 -8.03 18.88
N ARG A 83 10.51 -7.87 18.41
CA ARG A 83 11.63 -7.38 19.24
C ARG A 83 11.38 -5.98 19.78
N SER A 84 10.71 -5.13 19.01
CA SER A 84 10.26 -3.80 19.44
C SER A 84 8.97 -3.82 20.29
N GLY A 85 8.43 -5.00 20.63
CA GLY A 85 7.17 -5.13 21.37
C GLY A 85 5.91 -4.78 20.55
N ARG A 86 6.04 -4.71 19.22
CA ARG A 86 4.97 -4.41 18.28
C ARG A 86 4.46 -5.69 17.62
N GLY A 87 3.19 -5.67 17.19
CA GLY A 87 2.63 -6.69 16.31
C GLY A 87 2.47 -6.14 14.90
N GLY A 88 2.73 -6.96 13.89
CA GLY A 88 2.53 -6.58 12.50
C GLY A 88 3.19 -7.54 11.52
N ASP A 89 3.10 -7.18 10.24
CA ASP A 89 3.63 -7.94 9.10
C ASP A 89 4.01 -7.00 7.93
N ILE A 90 4.38 -7.57 6.77
CA ILE A 90 4.64 -6.77 5.54
C ILE A 90 3.44 -5.91 5.11
N GLY A 91 2.23 -6.20 5.58
CA GLY A 91 1.06 -5.35 5.36
C GLY A 91 1.18 -4.01 6.07
N ASN A 92 1.78 -3.97 7.27
CA ASN A 92 2.10 -2.72 7.96
C ASN A 92 3.18 -1.92 7.20
N VAL A 93 4.23 -2.60 6.74
CA VAL A 93 5.29 -1.98 5.90
C VAL A 93 4.68 -1.39 4.64
N LEU A 94 3.85 -2.17 3.93
CA LEU A 94 3.17 -1.71 2.72
C LEU A 94 2.32 -0.47 3.02
N LEU A 95 1.49 -0.53 4.07
CA LEU A 95 0.61 0.57 4.45
C LEU A 95 1.39 1.87 4.69
N MET A 96 2.47 1.81 5.47
CA MET A 96 3.30 2.98 5.79
C MET A 96 3.96 3.59 4.55
N ASN A 97 4.34 2.76 3.58
CA ASN A 97 5.04 3.23 2.38
C ASN A 97 4.13 3.73 1.25
N ILE A 98 2.85 3.32 1.24
CA ILE A 98 1.90 3.71 0.19
C ILE A 98 0.95 4.83 0.61
N CYS A 99 0.96 5.21 1.89
CA CYS A 99 0.22 6.35 2.40
C CYS A 99 0.78 7.64 1.79
N TRP A 100 -0.11 8.43 1.22
CA TRP A 100 0.19 9.75 0.67
C TRP A 100 -0.99 10.67 0.92
N SER A 101 -0.73 11.88 1.40
CA SER A 101 -1.73 12.92 1.61
C SER A 101 -1.10 14.29 1.31
N ASP A 102 -1.80 15.09 0.52
CA ASP A 102 -1.55 16.53 0.35
C ASP A 102 -2.22 17.37 1.45
N ASP A 103 -3.14 16.77 2.21
CA ASP A 103 -3.82 17.40 3.34
C ASP A 103 -2.96 17.28 4.61
N PRO A 104 -2.58 18.40 5.26
CA PRO A 104 -1.82 18.41 6.50
C PRO A 104 -2.64 17.95 7.72
N SER A 105 -3.97 17.86 7.60
CA SER A 105 -4.85 17.34 8.65
C SER A 105 -4.87 15.81 8.67
N SER A 106 -3.74 15.21 9.06
CA SER A 106 -3.70 13.79 9.38
C SER A 106 -4.22 13.56 10.79
N ALA A 107 -5.27 12.74 10.95
CA ALA A 107 -5.69 12.21 12.25
C ALA A 107 -4.79 11.04 12.72
N MET A 108 -3.62 10.86 12.10
CA MET A 108 -2.62 9.86 12.49
C MET A 108 -1.42 10.55 13.14
N PRO A 109 -0.79 9.92 14.16
CA PRO A 109 0.42 10.44 14.80
C PRO A 109 1.67 10.36 13.92
N VAL A 110 1.54 9.90 12.67
CA VAL A 110 2.61 9.77 11.68
C VAL A 110 2.32 10.70 10.51
N ASP A 111 3.38 11.27 9.91
CA ASP A 111 3.28 12.08 8.71
C ASP A 111 3.01 11.18 7.49
N PRO A 112 1.80 11.24 6.88
CA PRO A 112 1.48 10.42 5.72
C PRO A 112 1.92 11.07 4.41
N SER A 113 2.53 12.26 4.42
CA SER A 113 2.75 13.07 3.20
C SER A 113 3.93 12.62 2.32
N GLY A 114 4.62 11.55 2.69
CA GLY A 114 5.90 11.17 2.08
C GLY A 114 6.07 9.71 1.68
N GLY A 115 5.01 8.90 1.58
CA GLY A 115 5.12 7.47 1.26
C GLY A 115 6.00 7.23 0.04
N GLY A 116 7.22 6.71 0.27
CA GLY A 116 8.26 6.59 -0.76
C GLY A 116 7.87 5.63 -1.90
N TRP A 117 6.84 4.82 -1.67
CA TRP A 117 6.28 3.87 -2.63
C TRP A 117 4.83 4.20 -3.03
N ALA A 118 4.40 5.44 -2.82
CA ALA A 118 3.08 5.90 -3.20
C ALA A 118 2.88 5.82 -4.71
N GLY A 119 2.09 4.84 -5.15
CA GLY A 119 1.74 4.64 -6.56
C GLY A 119 2.54 3.55 -7.25
N ASP A 120 3.47 2.94 -6.54
CA ASP A 120 4.23 1.80 -7.05
C ASP A 120 3.36 0.56 -7.23
N ARG A 121 3.89 -0.40 -7.99
CA ARG A 121 3.28 -1.69 -8.26
C ARG A 121 3.91 -2.74 -7.35
N PHE A 122 3.06 -3.60 -6.78
CA PHE A 122 3.49 -4.59 -5.80
C PHE A 122 2.88 -5.95 -6.07
N ASP A 123 3.57 -6.98 -5.63
CA ASP A 123 3.01 -8.31 -5.43
C ASP A 123 3.54 -8.95 -4.14
N VAL A 124 2.95 -10.09 -3.78
CA VAL A 124 3.39 -10.92 -2.66
C VAL A 124 3.64 -12.32 -3.21
N VAL A 125 4.87 -12.81 -3.06
CA VAL A 125 5.33 -14.07 -3.65
C VAL A 125 6.21 -14.83 -2.65
N PRO A 126 6.44 -16.14 -2.82
CA PRO A 126 7.43 -16.87 -2.02
C PRO A 126 8.83 -16.27 -2.18
N LEU A 127 9.64 -16.29 -1.11
CA LEU A 127 11.05 -15.84 -1.15
C LEU A 127 11.85 -16.48 -2.28
N SER A 128 11.59 -17.75 -2.57
CA SER A 128 12.23 -18.48 -3.68
C SER A 128 11.99 -17.84 -5.05
N SER A 129 10.97 -16.99 -5.22
CA SER A 129 10.71 -16.27 -6.47
C SER A 129 11.70 -15.13 -6.71
N VAL A 130 12.32 -14.62 -5.64
CA VAL A 130 13.39 -13.62 -5.68
C VAL A 130 14.75 -14.32 -5.82
N GLU A 131 14.97 -15.37 -5.03
CA GLU A 131 16.25 -16.12 -5.04
C GLU A 131 16.55 -16.82 -6.38
N ASN A 132 15.50 -17.18 -7.12
CA ASN A 132 15.63 -17.85 -8.43
C ASN A 132 15.38 -16.90 -9.61
N ASP A 133 15.24 -15.60 -9.36
CA ASP A 133 15.10 -14.62 -10.43
C ASP A 133 16.44 -14.41 -11.15
N GLU A 134 16.39 -14.10 -12.44
CA GLU A 134 17.59 -13.72 -13.20
C GLU A 134 17.96 -12.25 -12.93
N GLU A 135 17.00 -11.46 -12.44
CA GLU A 135 17.20 -10.05 -12.06
C GLU A 135 17.67 -9.91 -10.62
N ASP A 136 18.61 -8.98 -10.37
CA ASP A 136 19.15 -8.70 -9.03
C ASP A 136 18.18 -7.83 -8.22
N TRP A 137 17.43 -8.46 -7.31
CA TRP A 137 16.52 -7.77 -6.39
C TRP A 137 17.25 -7.22 -5.17
N GLU A 138 16.96 -5.98 -4.78
CA GLU A 138 17.53 -5.37 -3.57
C GLU A 138 16.70 -5.73 -2.33
N ASP A 139 17.36 -6.26 -1.30
CA ASP A 139 16.74 -6.51 0.01
C ASP A 139 16.74 -5.23 0.84
N VAL A 140 15.56 -4.65 1.06
CA VAL A 140 15.38 -3.44 1.88
C VAL A 140 14.70 -3.76 3.22
N THR A 141 14.73 -5.02 3.67
CA THR A 141 13.98 -5.47 4.82
C THR A 141 14.35 -4.74 6.11
N GLU A 142 15.63 -4.53 6.39
CA GLU A 142 16.08 -3.86 7.62
C GLU A 142 15.61 -2.39 7.65
N ASP A 143 15.80 -1.67 6.55
CA ASP A 143 15.37 -0.28 6.41
C ASP A 143 13.87 -0.11 6.62
N GLN A 144 13.09 -1.06 6.09
CA GLN A 144 11.63 -1.01 6.14
C GLN A 144 11.04 -1.57 7.44
N ALA A 145 11.75 -2.46 8.14
CA ALA A 145 11.34 -3.00 9.43
C ALA A 145 11.55 -1.99 10.58
N ASN A 146 12.45 -1.02 10.40
CA ASN A 146 12.70 0.06 11.35
C ASN A 146 11.62 1.16 11.26
N LEU A 147 10.37 0.78 11.52
CA LEU A 147 9.25 1.71 11.53
C LEU A 147 9.41 2.73 12.68
N PRO A 148 9.20 4.04 12.43
CA PRO A 148 9.30 5.08 13.45
C PRO A 148 8.28 4.87 14.58
N ASP A 149 8.65 5.30 15.79
CA ASP A 149 7.83 5.22 17.01
C ASP A 149 6.61 6.14 17.01
#